data_AF-A0A518FIQ7-F1
#
_entry.id   AF-A0A518FIQ7-F1
#
_cell.length_a   1.000
_cell.length_b   1.000
_cell.length_c   1.000
_cell.angle_alpha   90.00
_cell.angle_beta   90.00
_cell.angle_gamma   90.00
#
_symmetry.space_group_name_H-M   'P 1'
#
loop_
_entity.id
_entity.type
_entity.pdbx_description
1 polymer ?
#
loop_
_entity_poly.entity_id
_entity_poly.type
_entity_poly.pdbx_seq_one_letter_code
_entity_poly.pdbx_strand_id
1 'polypeptide(L)'
;MTRNFMIVTGIVLSALGIVCLGTHASAQVKQGKTRPAETKYLMRGITQPNCAGLGKLLKGDGPADDKAWDTAACHAACLNEMGFLLMADGRCPDGKWAGAAKTLQAESAAVLEACQQKDLKAASAAFKKMTGSCAACHKAHKK
;
A
#
# COMPACT_ATOMS: atom_id res chain seq x y z
N MET A 1 -76.40 -2.31 -5.83
CA MET A 1 -76.28 -1.23 -4.83
C MET A 1 -75.70 -1.85 -3.57
N THR A 2 -74.37 -1.73 -3.39
CA THR A 2 -73.70 -0.91 -2.35
C THR A 2 -73.81 -1.55 -0.95
N ARG A 3 -72.75 -1.95 -0.23
CA ARG A 3 -71.35 -1.52 -0.24
C ARG A 3 -70.57 -2.40 0.77
N ASN A 4 -70.16 -3.61 0.37
CA ASN A 4 -69.30 -4.51 1.16
C ASN A 4 -67.82 -4.25 0.87
N PHE A 5 -67.38 -3.00 1.01
CA PHE A 5 -65.98 -2.62 0.77
C PHE A 5 -65.62 -1.56 1.80
N MET A 6 -65.09 -2.01 2.93
CA MET A 6 -64.13 -1.31 3.79
C MET A 6 -64.08 -2.08 5.10
N ILE A 7 -62.88 -2.19 5.68
CA ILE A 7 -62.57 -2.84 6.96
C ILE A 7 -62.17 -4.32 6.83
N VAL A 8 -61.31 -4.66 5.86
CA VAL A 8 -60.32 -5.74 6.03
C VAL A 8 -59.01 -5.34 5.33
N THR A 9 -58.44 -4.21 5.74
CA THR A 9 -57.14 -3.73 5.24
C THR A 9 -56.40 -3.07 6.40
N GLY A 10 -55.85 -3.85 7.31
CA GLY A 10 -55.15 -3.27 8.47
C GLY A 10 -54.02 -4.08 9.07
N ILE A 11 -53.95 -5.41 8.89
CA ILE A 11 -52.98 -6.23 9.65
C ILE A 11 -52.49 -7.43 8.83
N VAL A 12 -51.87 -7.23 7.66
CA VAL A 12 -51.08 -8.30 6.99
C VAL A 12 -49.86 -7.75 6.23
N LEU A 13 -49.47 -6.47 6.40
CA LEU A 13 -48.42 -5.85 5.57
C LEU A 13 -47.32 -5.13 6.36
N SER A 14 -46.92 -5.68 7.51
CA SER A 14 -45.81 -5.13 8.31
C SER A 14 -44.71 -6.14 8.66
N ALA A 15 -44.75 -7.36 8.10
CA ALA A 15 -43.72 -8.38 8.31
C ALA A 15 -42.60 -8.41 7.23
N LEU A 16 -42.66 -7.54 6.20
CA LEU A 16 -41.69 -7.50 5.10
C LEU A 16 -40.72 -6.30 5.15
N GLY A 17 -40.56 -5.65 6.31
CA GLY A 17 -39.82 -4.38 6.42
C GLY A 17 -38.47 -4.43 7.14
N ILE A 18 -38.01 -5.58 7.65
CA ILE A 18 -36.88 -5.65 8.62
C ILE A 18 -35.73 -6.58 8.16
N VAL A 19 -35.59 -6.91 6.86
CA VAL A 19 -34.53 -7.85 6.40
C VAL A 19 -33.64 -7.29 5.28
N CYS A 20 -33.47 -5.97 5.17
CA CYS A 20 -32.56 -5.39 4.16
C CYS A 20 -31.55 -4.36 4.70
N LEU A 21 -31.39 -4.20 6.03
CA LEU A 21 -30.41 -3.27 6.60
C LEU A 21 -29.11 -3.96 7.08
N GLY A 22 -28.96 -5.26 6.82
CA GLY A 22 -27.97 -6.10 7.48
C GLY A 22 -26.80 -6.58 6.62
N THR A 23 -26.29 -5.86 5.63
CA THR A 23 -24.97 -6.18 5.02
C THR A 23 -24.26 -4.95 4.42
N HIS A 24 -24.19 -3.83 5.14
CA HIS A 24 -23.06 -2.92 4.99
C HIS A 24 -22.11 -3.12 6.17
N ALA A 25 -21.72 -4.38 6.41
CA ALA A 25 -20.40 -4.62 6.93
C ALA A 25 -19.44 -4.12 5.84
N SER A 26 -19.14 -2.82 5.86
CA SER A 26 -17.86 -2.33 5.38
C SER A 26 -16.86 -3.22 6.07
N ALA A 27 -16.39 -4.25 5.37
CA ALA A 27 -15.28 -5.06 5.81
C ALA A 27 -14.23 -4.03 6.19
N GLN A 28 -14.01 -3.85 7.51
CA GLN A 28 -12.96 -2.96 7.97
C GLN A 28 -11.76 -3.34 7.12
N VAL A 29 -11.17 -2.37 6.44
CA VAL A 29 -10.02 -2.59 5.59
C VAL A 29 -8.90 -3.04 6.52
N LYS A 30 -8.89 -4.33 6.85
CA LYS A 30 -7.86 -4.98 7.63
C LYS A 30 -6.69 -5.00 6.66
N GLN A 31 -5.66 -4.21 6.96
CA GLN A 31 -4.44 -4.16 6.18
C GLN A 31 -3.63 -5.45 6.42
N GLY A 32 -4.19 -6.57 5.99
CA GLY A 32 -3.80 -7.95 6.34
C GLY A 32 -5.04 -8.79 6.66
N LYS A 33 -5.17 -9.97 6.04
CA LYS A 33 -6.30 -10.89 6.25
C LYS A 33 -5.89 -12.12 7.06
N THR A 34 -4.80 -12.75 6.67
CA THR A 34 -4.37 -14.07 7.14
C THR A 34 -3.00 -14.08 7.79
N ARG A 35 -2.14 -13.10 7.48
CA ARG A 35 -0.77 -13.04 8.01
C ARG A 35 -0.72 -12.19 9.28
N PRO A 36 0.11 -12.55 10.26
CA PRO A 36 0.19 -11.84 11.55
C PRO A 36 0.84 -10.45 11.43
N ALA A 37 1.63 -10.19 10.39
CA ALA A 37 2.32 -8.92 10.22
C ALA A 37 1.37 -7.81 9.73
N GLU A 38 1.12 -6.83 10.59
CA GLU A 38 0.41 -5.60 10.23
C GLU A 38 1.25 -4.69 9.33
N THR A 39 0.61 -4.01 8.38
CA THR A 39 1.30 -3.08 7.47
C THR A 39 2.11 -2.00 8.20
N LYS A 40 1.62 -1.47 9.33
CA LYS A 40 2.36 -0.45 10.10
C LYS A 40 3.73 -0.94 10.59
N TYR A 41 3.85 -2.22 10.96
CA TYR A 41 5.11 -2.81 11.42
C TYR A 41 6.02 -3.18 10.25
N LEU A 42 5.46 -3.65 9.13
CA LEU A 42 6.23 -3.86 7.90
C LEU A 42 6.85 -2.54 7.40
N MET A 43 6.05 -1.46 7.40
CA MET A 43 6.53 -0.13 7.02
C MET A 43 7.61 0.39 7.98
N ARG A 44 7.42 0.24 9.29
CA ARG A 44 8.39 0.71 10.29
C ARG A 44 9.67 -0.13 10.32
N GLY A 45 9.54 -1.46 10.20
CA GLY A 45 10.64 -2.40 10.38
C GLY A 45 11.45 -2.68 9.12
N ILE A 46 10.83 -2.56 7.94
CA ILE A 46 11.49 -2.86 6.66
C ILE A 46 11.58 -1.59 5.82
N THR A 47 10.45 -0.96 5.47
CA THR A 47 10.47 0.17 4.52
C THR A 47 11.26 1.36 5.05
N GLN A 48 11.03 1.77 6.30
CA GLN A 48 11.65 2.94 6.89
C GLN A 48 13.19 2.85 6.98
N PRO A 49 13.80 1.82 7.61
CA PRO A 49 15.26 1.75 7.70
C PRO A 49 15.92 1.60 6.33
N ASN A 50 15.34 0.82 5.41
CA ASN A 50 15.91 0.65 4.07
C ASN A 50 15.82 1.95 3.24
N CYS A 51 14.69 2.67 3.30
CA CYS A 51 14.55 3.96 2.61
C CYS A 51 15.50 5.02 3.20
N ALA A 52 15.64 5.09 4.52
CA ALA A 52 16.54 6.02 5.18
C ALA A 52 18.03 5.71 4.90
N GLY A 53 18.41 4.43 4.96
CA GLY A 53 19.76 3.96 4.64
C GLY A 53 20.13 4.25 3.19
N LEU A 54 19.25 3.89 2.26
CA LEU A 54 19.43 4.19 0.83
C LEU A 54 19.54 5.70 0.58
N GLY A 55 18.65 6.49 1.19
CA GLY A 55 18.69 7.94 1.08
C GLY A 55 19.94 8.58 1.72
N LYS A 56 20.62 7.92 2.65
CA LYS A 56 21.93 8.35 3.16
C LYS A 56 23.06 8.01 2.18
N LEU A 57 23.04 6.80 1.61
CA LEU A 57 24.06 6.32 0.68
C LEU A 57 24.06 7.06 -0.66
N LEU A 58 22.89 7.47 -1.16
CA LEU A 58 22.76 8.17 -2.45
C LEU A 58 22.93 9.70 -2.36
N LYS A 59 23.37 10.24 -1.23
CA LYS A 59 23.63 11.68 -1.07
C LYS A 59 25.10 12.02 -1.38
N GLY A 60 25.33 13.28 -1.75
CA GLY A 60 26.68 13.79 -2.00
C GLY A 60 27.37 13.02 -3.12
N ASP A 61 28.58 12.54 -2.84
CA ASP A 61 29.40 11.77 -3.79
C ASP A 61 28.95 10.30 -3.92
N GLY A 62 27.92 9.88 -3.18
CA GLY A 62 27.36 8.53 -3.24
C GLY A 62 28.14 7.49 -2.41
N PRO A 63 27.91 6.19 -2.68
CA PRO A 63 28.61 5.10 -2.00
C PRO A 63 30.13 5.12 -2.28
N ALA A 64 30.93 5.08 -1.21
CA ALA A 64 32.38 5.27 -1.28
C ALA A 64 33.17 4.06 -1.81
N ASP A 65 32.61 2.86 -1.70
CA ASP A 65 33.25 1.60 -2.07
C ASP A 65 32.22 0.54 -2.49
N ASP A 66 32.72 -0.60 -2.94
CA ASP A 66 31.92 -1.73 -3.43
C ASP A 66 30.97 -2.27 -2.37
N LYS A 67 31.36 -2.25 -1.09
CA LYS A 67 30.52 -2.68 0.02
C LYS A 67 29.37 -1.71 0.25
N ALA A 68 29.62 -0.41 0.11
CA ALA A 68 28.59 0.63 0.21
C ALA A 68 27.60 0.54 -0.97
N TRP A 69 28.08 0.21 -2.17
CA TRP A 69 27.22 -0.07 -3.33
C TRP A 69 26.36 -1.31 -3.13
N ASP A 70 26.95 -2.40 -2.64
CA ASP A 70 26.21 -3.63 -2.28
C ASP A 70 25.18 -3.38 -1.19
N THR A 71 25.51 -2.55 -0.18
CA THR A 71 24.56 -2.14 0.86
C THR A 71 23.39 -1.33 0.27
N ALA A 72 23.65 -0.42 -0.68
CA ALA A 72 22.60 0.32 -1.37
C ALA A 72 21.69 -0.61 -2.20
N ALA A 73 22.28 -1.58 -2.91
CA ALA A 73 21.55 -2.61 -3.63
C ALA A 73 20.67 -3.47 -2.70
N CYS A 74 21.18 -3.88 -1.54
CA CYS A 74 20.43 -4.60 -0.52
C CYS A 74 19.20 -3.81 -0.04
N HIS A 75 19.37 -2.53 0.28
CA HIS A 75 18.24 -1.67 0.65
C HIS A 75 17.19 -1.57 -0.47
N ALA A 76 17.62 -1.41 -1.73
CA ALA A 76 16.73 -1.35 -2.88
C ALA A 76 15.95 -2.66 -3.05
N ALA A 77 16.60 -3.82 -2.92
CA ALA A 77 15.96 -5.14 -3.00
C ALA A 77 14.90 -5.34 -1.90
N CYS A 78 15.18 -4.96 -0.65
CA CYS A 78 14.19 -5.02 0.43
C CYS A 78 12.97 -4.12 0.15
N LEU A 79 13.18 -2.93 -0.43
CA LEU A 79 12.11 -2.02 -0.81
C LEU A 79 11.27 -2.58 -1.97
N ASN A 80 11.89 -3.32 -2.89
CA ASN A 80 11.20 -3.99 -3.99
C ASN A 80 10.21 -5.03 -3.48
N GLU A 81 10.67 -5.94 -2.61
CA GLU A 81 9.81 -6.95 -1.98
C GLU A 81 8.67 -6.33 -1.17
N MET A 82 8.93 -5.21 -0.49
CA MET A 82 7.89 -4.45 0.19
C MET A 82 6.78 -3.99 -0.77
N GLY A 83 7.10 -3.63 -2.00
CA GLY A 83 6.10 -3.29 -3.02
C GLY A 83 5.12 -4.44 -3.31
N PHE A 84 5.57 -5.69 -3.30
CA PHE A 84 4.69 -6.86 -3.44
C PHE A 84 3.92 -7.16 -2.15
N LEU A 85 4.59 -7.11 -1.00
CA LEU A 85 3.96 -7.37 0.30
C LEU A 85 2.81 -6.41 0.58
N LEU A 86 2.92 -5.14 0.19
CA LEU A 86 1.88 -4.12 0.35
C LEU A 86 0.63 -4.39 -0.52
N MET A 87 0.72 -5.26 -1.52
CA MET A 87 -0.40 -5.68 -2.35
C MET A 87 -1.02 -7.01 -1.90
N ALA A 88 -0.24 -7.84 -1.20
CA ALA A 88 -0.65 -9.15 -0.76
C ALA A 88 -1.62 -9.12 0.44
N ASP A 89 -2.31 -10.24 0.68
CA ASP A 89 -3.09 -10.49 1.91
C ASP A 89 -4.15 -9.43 2.21
N GLY A 90 -4.74 -8.81 1.18
CA GLY A 90 -5.76 -7.77 1.34
C GLY A 90 -5.25 -6.44 1.89
N ARG A 91 -3.94 -6.17 1.83
CA ARG A 91 -3.35 -4.91 2.33
C ARG A 91 -3.70 -3.68 1.49
N CYS A 92 -3.96 -3.85 0.20
CA CYS A 92 -4.23 -2.76 -0.73
C CYS A 92 -5.69 -2.26 -0.60
N PRO A 93 -5.93 -1.04 -0.08
CA PRO A 93 -7.27 -0.47 0.05
C PRO A 93 -7.86 0.02 -1.28
N ASP A 94 -7.03 0.57 -2.17
CA ASP A 94 -7.50 1.30 -3.35
C ASP A 94 -6.45 1.42 -4.48
N GLY A 95 -6.82 2.11 -5.55
CA GLY A 95 -5.94 2.35 -6.70
C GLY A 95 -4.75 3.28 -6.45
N LYS A 96 -4.84 4.21 -5.48
CA LYS A 96 -3.71 5.10 -5.13
C LYS A 96 -2.60 4.31 -4.45
N TRP A 97 -2.99 3.42 -3.54
CA TRP A 97 -2.08 2.47 -2.93
C TRP A 97 -1.48 1.52 -3.96
N ALA A 98 -2.31 0.93 -4.82
CA ALA A 98 -1.85 0.02 -5.87
C ALA A 98 -0.85 0.69 -6.82
N GLY A 99 -1.13 1.92 -7.24
CA GLY A 99 -0.22 2.72 -8.07
C GLY A 99 1.11 2.96 -7.36
N ALA A 100 1.08 3.35 -6.09
CA ALA A 100 2.30 3.60 -5.33
C ALA A 100 3.12 2.33 -5.09
N ALA A 101 2.48 1.20 -4.83
CA ALA A 101 3.15 -0.09 -4.69
C ALA A 101 3.81 -0.53 -6.01
N LYS A 102 3.16 -0.31 -7.16
CA LYS A 102 3.77 -0.56 -8.48
C LYS A 102 4.95 0.37 -8.76
N THR A 103 4.85 1.66 -8.40
CA THR A 103 6.01 2.57 -8.49
C THR A 103 7.14 2.11 -7.58
N LEU A 104 6.83 1.67 -6.35
CA LEU A 104 7.83 1.11 -5.44
C LEU A 104 8.53 -0.09 -6.06
N GLN A 105 7.79 -1.03 -6.66
CA GLN A 105 8.36 -2.18 -7.38
C GLN A 105 9.28 -1.72 -8.53
N ALA A 106 8.78 -0.93 -9.46
CA ALA A 106 9.52 -0.53 -10.65
C ALA A 106 10.77 0.31 -10.33
N GLU A 107 10.62 1.33 -9.48
CA GLU A 107 11.71 2.27 -9.22
C GLU A 107 12.74 1.69 -8.25
N SER A 108 12.37 0.81 -7.31
CA SER A 108 13.37 0.08 -6.50
C SER A 108 14.18 -0.92 -7.33
N ALA A 109 13.57 -1.55 -8.35
CA ALA A 109 14.31 -2.38 -9.31
C ALA A 109 15.30 -1.53 -10.13
N ALA A 110 14.89 -0.34 -10.57
CA ALA A 110 15.78 0.60 -11.26
C ALA A 110 16.91 1.10 -10.34
N VAL A 111 16.66 1.35 -9.05
CA VAL A 111 17.73 1.66 -8.09
C VAL A 111 18.68 0.47 -7.94
N LEU A 112 18.15 -0.75 -7.80
CA LEU A 112 18.96 -1.96 -7.65
C LEU A 112 19.90 -2.14 -8.86
N GLU A 113 19.37 -2.06 -10.07
CA GLU A 113 20.17 -2.15 -11.31
C GLU A 113 21.24 -1.05 -11.37
N ALA A 114 20.86 0.20 -11.07
CA ALA A 114 21.81 1.30 -11.05
C ALA A 114 22.90 1.12 -9.98
N CYS A 115 22.57 0.57 -8.81
CA CYS A 115 23.56 0.25 -7.77
C CYS A 115 24.53 -0.85 -8.22
N GLN A 116 24.05 -1.88 -8.92
CA GLN A 116 24.91 -2.93 -9.49
C GLN A 116 25.86 -2.37 -10.57
N GLN A 117 25.43 -1.34 -11.29
CA GLN A 117 26.23 -0.62 -12.28
C GLN A 117 27.06 0.53 -11.68
N LYS A 118 26.94 0.78 -10.36
CA LYS A 118 27.55 1.92 -9.65
C LYS A 118 27.21 3.29 -10.27
N ASP A 119 26.00 3.43 -10.82
CA ASP A 119 25.50 4.68 -11.41
C ASP A 119 24.72 5.48 -10.36
N LEU A 120 25.41 6.43 -9.72
CA LEU A 120 24.81 7.30 -8.70
C LEU A 120 23.69 8.17 -9.27
N LYS A 121 23.81 8.63 -10.52
CA LYS A 121 22.84 9.53 -11.12
C LYS A 121 21.54 8.79 -11.40
N ALA A 122 21.62 7.61 -12.00
CA ALA A 122 20.47 6.75 -12.25
C ALA A 122 19.82 6.30 -10.93
N ALA A 123 20.62 5.84 -9.96
CA ALA A 123 20.12 5.42 -8.65
C ALA A 123 19.38 6.57 -7.94
N SER A 124 19.94 7.77 -7.93
CA SER A 124 19.33 8.96 -7.30
C SER A 124 18.04 9.39 -8.01
N ALA A 125 18.01 9.31 -9.34
CA ALA A 125 16.81 9.67 -10.12
C ALA A 125 15.65 8.71 -9.85
N ALA A 126 15.90 7.40 -9.85
CA ALA A 126 14.91 6.38 -9.53
C ALA A 126 14.45 6.49 -8.06
N PHE A 127 15.39 6.68 -7.12
CA PHE A 127 15.08 6.88 -5.71
C PHE A 127 14.19 8.12 -5.47
N LYS A 128 14.41 9.21 -6.21
CA LYS A 128 13.56 10.41 -6.15
C LYS A 128 12.12 10.13 -6.62
N LYS A 129 11.95 9.40 -7.73
CA LYS A 129 10.62 8.99 -8.21
C LYS A 129 9.91 8.10 -7.20
N MET A 130 10.62 7.11 -6.66
CA MET A 130 10.12 6.20 -5.63
C MET A 130 9.62 6.96 -4.40
N THR A 131 10.46 7.82 -3.82
CA THR A 131 10.12 8.59 -2.61
C THR A 131 9.01 9.62 -2.83
N GLY A 132 8.91 10.20 -4.03
CA GLY A 132 7.78 11.01 -4.43
C GLY A 132 6.45 10.24 -4.37
N SER A 133 6.44 8.99 -4.85
CA SER A 133 5.26 8.12 -4.76
C SER A 133 4.91 7.72 -3.32
N CYS A 134 5.93 7.45 -2.48
CA CYS A 134 5.74 7.21 -1.05
C CYS A 134 5.01 8.39 -0.37
N ALA A 135 5.42 9.63 -0.66
CA ALA A 135 4.78 10.83 -0.10
C ALA A 135 3.31 10.95 -0.51
N ALA A 136 3.00 10.71 -1.79
CA ALA A 136 1.63 10.75 -2.30
C ALA A 136 0.74 9.68 -1.64
N CYS A 137 1.24 8.45 -1.48
CA CYS A 137 0.51 7.38 -0.81
C CYS A 137 0.29 7.67 0.67
N HIS A 138 1.33 8.14 1.38
CA HIS A 138 1.22 8.47 2.81
C HIS A 138 0.23 9.60 3.07
N LYS A 139 0.13 10.60 2.19
CA LYS A 139 -0.88 11.66 2.31
C LYS A 139 -2.32 11.11 2.31
N ALA A 140 -2.56 10.01 1.62
CA ALA A 140 -3.88 9.39 1.54
C ALA A 140 -4.15 8.35 2.64
N HIS A 141 -3.11 7.65 3.13
CA HIS A 141 -3.29 6.43 3.91
C HIS A 141 -2.57 6.38 5.26
N LYS A 142 -1.62 7.28 5.53
CA LYS A 142 -0.90 7.33 6.81
C LYS A 142 -1.68 8.22 7.78
N LYS A 143 -2.36 7.59 8.73
CA LYS A 143 -3.03 8.24 9.86
C LYS A 143 -2.11 8.27 11.07
#